data_AF-A0A451B2J2-F1
#
_entry.id   AF-A0A451B2J2-F1
#
_cell.length_a   1.000
_cell.length_b   1.000
_cell.length_c   1.000
_cell.angle_alpha   90.00
_cell.angle_beta   90.00
_cell.angle_gamma   90.00
#
_symmetry.space_group_name_H-M   'P 1'
#
loop_
_entity.id
_entity.type
_entity.pdbx_description
1 polymer ?
#
loop_
_entity_poly.entity_id
_entity_poly.type
_entity_poly.pdbx_seq_one_letter_code
_entity_poly.pdbx_strand_id
1 'polypeptide(L)'
;LLIDEYDNFANELMMGHRNMEEGRYRALLSGEGAMKTLFKTVKMAAGGGGIGRVFITGVSPVAMSDLTSAYNVARNIYLDDRFNTLCGFREAEIAGMTATIARECQLPEARAEEAVDMMRTFYNGYRFSRRVEGQVYNPTLALYFLEAFARECRHPDEPLDSNLAMDRGKMHYIARLPLGREVIFEALADSESISVLRIADRFGVEDMLH
;
A
#
# COMPACT_ATOMS: atom_id res chain seq x y z
N LEU A 1 8.05 -18.55 1.87
CA LEU A 1 8.11 -17.57 2.98
C LEU A 1 7.43 -16.29 2.53
N LEU A 2 6.48 -15.80 3.32
CA LEU A 2 5.87 -14.49 3.15
C LEU A 2 6.39 -13.60 4.28
N ILE A 3 6.85 -12.40 3.94
CA ILE A 3 7.25 -11.37 4.90
C ILE A 3 6.40 -10.15 4.60
N ASP A 4 5.49 -9.82 5.50
CA ASP A 4 4.64 -8.65 5.36
C ASP A 4 5.16 -7.48 6.20
N GLU A 5 4.85 -6.27 5.76
CA GLU A 5 5.23 -5.00 6.40
C GLU A 5 6.71 -4.92 6.80
N TYR A 6 7.60 -5.41 5.92
CA TYR A 6 9.03 -5.55 6.24
C TYR A 6 9.72 -4.22 6.61
N ASP A 7 9.12 -3.10 6.18
CA ASP A 7 9.57 -1.73 6.35
C ASP A 7 8.85 -0.98 7.47
N ASN A 8 7.89 -1.60 8.18
CA ASN A 8 7.11 -0.90 9.21
C ASN A 8 8.01 -0.26 10.27
N PHE A 9 9.05 -0.98 10.73
CA PHE A 9 10.02 -0.43 11.68
C PHE A 9 10.73 0.83 11.15
N ALA A 10 11.04 0.86 9.86
CA ALA A 10 11.69 2.00 9.23
C ALA A 10 10.71 3.17 9.14
N ASN A 11 9.47 2.90 8.73
CA ASN A 11 8.42 3.92 8.65
C ASN A 11 8.15 4.55 10.03
N GLU A 12 8.01 3.75 11.08
CA GLU A 12 7.80 4.25 12.45
C GLU A 12 8.97 5.12 12.93
N LEU A 13 10.21 4.66 12.76
CA LEU A 13 11.41 5.39 13.18
C LEU A 13 11.64 6.68 12.37
N MET A 14 11.21 6.71 11.10
CA MET A 14 11.27 7.94 10.29
C MET A 14 10.17 8.94 10.65
N MET A 15 9.00 8.47 11.11
CA MET A 15 7.88 9.32 11.52
C MET A 15 8.02 9.85 12.95
N GLY A 16 8.85 9.25 13.80
CA GLY A 16 9.09 9.69 15.18
C GLY A 16 10.07 10.87 15.34
N HIS A 17 10.44 11.20 16.59
CA HIS A 17 11.20 12.42 16.91
C HIS A 17 12.73 12.25 16.77
N ARG A 18 13.30 13.16 15.97
CA ARG A 18 14.49 13.04 15.10
C ARG A 18 15.84 12.57 15.66
N ASN A 19 16.10 12.50 16.97
CA ASN A 19 17.49 12.31 17.43
C ASN A 19 17.76 10.99 18.16
N MET A 20 16.79 10.44 18.90
CA MET A 20 16.99 9.19 19.66
C MET A 20 16.75 7.93 18.79
N GLU A 21 16.10 8.11 17.65
CA GLU A 21 15.55 7.05 16.82
C GLU A 21 16.47 6.70 15.63
N GLU A 22 17.31 7.64 15.16
CA GLU A 22 18.33 7.37 14.14
C GLU A 22 19.38 6.36 14.64
N GLY A 23 19.80 6.48 15.90
CA GLY A 23 20.69 5.52 16.54
C GLY A 23 20.08 4.11 16.65
N ARG A 24 18.77 4.02 16.91
CA ARG A 24 18.03 2.75 16.94
C ARG A 24 17.89 2.14 15.54
N TYR A 25 17.58 2.96 14.54
CA TYR A 25 17.51 2.54 13.15
C TYR A 25 18.85 1.96 12.67
N ARG A 26 19.94 2.71 12.87
CA ARG A 26 21.30 2.27 12.52
C ARG A 26 21.70 1.00 13.29
N ALA A 27 21.33 0.86 14.56
CA ALA A 27 21.60 -0.36 15.33
C ALA A 27 20.91 -1.59 14.73
N LEU A 28 19.64 -1.49 14.33
CA LEU A 28 18.88 -2.59 13.72
C LEU A 28 19.44 -3.04 12.36
N LEU A 29 20.03 -2.12 11.60
CA LEU A 29 20.59 -2.37 10.27
C LEU A 29 22.11 -2.55 10.24
N SER A 30 22.78 -2.37 11.38
CA SER A 30 24.22 -2.56 11.54
C SER A 30 24.68 -4.00 11.21
N GLY A 31 25.99 -4.21 11.15
CA GLY A 31 26.60 -5.52 10.83
C GLY A 31 26.06 -6.71 11.62
N GLU A 32 25.72 -6.48 12.90
CA GLU A 32 25.15 -7.45 13.86
C GLU A 32 23.68 -7.18 14.18
N GLY A 33 23.05 -6.22 13.50
CA GLY A 33 21.66 -5.84 13.71
C GLY A 33 20.69 -6.98 13.43
N ALA A 34 19.61 -7.04 14.22
CA ALA A 34 18.62 -8.11 14.14
C ALA A 34 18.02 -8.28 12.73
N MET A 35 17.70 -7.17 12.06
CA MET A 35 17.11 -7.19 10.71
C MET A 35 18.10 -7.69 9.67
N LYS A 36 19.36 -7.27 9.76
CA LYS A 36 20.42 -7.73 8.84
C LYS A 36 20.64 -9.23 8.99
N THR A 37 20.66 -9.74 10.22
CA THR A 37 20.82 -11.16 10.55
C THR A 37 19.65 -11.99 10.03
N LEU A 38 18.41 -11.51 10.24
CA LEU A 38 17.21 -12.14 9.72
C LEU A 38 17.27 -12.31 8.20
N PHE A 39 17.50 -11.22 7.46
CA PHE A 39 17.51 -11.27 6.00
C PHE A 39 18.68 -12.10 5.43
N LYS A 40 19.86 -12.07 6.06
CA LYS A 40 20.95 -13.00 5.71
C LYS A 40 20.52 -14.46 5.86
N THR A 41 19.81 -14.78 6.94
CA THR A 41 19.33 -16.13 7.23
C THR A 41 18.31 -16.58 6.19
N VAL A 42 17.34 -15.72 5.86
CA VAL A 42 16.37 -15.96 4.80
C VAL A 42 17.06 -16.16 3.45
N LYS A 43 18.08 -15.36 3.13
CA LYS A 43 18.85 -15.48 1.89
C LYS A 43 19.57 -16.83 1.79
N MET A 44 20.19 -17.28 2.87
CA MET A 44 20.84 -18.60 2.91
C MET A 44 19.82 -19.74 2.75
N ALA A 45 18.69 -19.65 3.46
CA ALA A 45 17.64 -20.64 3.36
C ALA A 45 17.00 -20.70 1.95
N ALA A 46 16.91 -19.56 1.27
CA ALA A 46 16.43 -19.48 -0.12
C ALA A 46 17.43 -20.01 -1.16
N GLY A 47 18.73 -19.98 -0.85
CA GLY A 47 19.81 -20.42 -1.76
C GLY A 47 20.11 -21.93 -1.73
N GLY A 48 19.43 -22.71 -0.88
CA GLY A 48 19.70 -24.15 -0.72
C GLY A 48 19.23 -24.76 0.59
N GLY A 49 18.77 -23.94 1.55
CA GLY A 49 18.32 -24.38 2.88
C GLY A 49 16.81 -24.63 3.02
N GLY A 50 16.10 -24.94 1.94
CA GLY A 50 14.70 -25.42 2.00
C GLY A 50 13.60 -24.38 1.76
N ILE A 51 13.93 -23.10 1.54
CA ILE A 51 12.92 -22.10 1.12
C ILE A 51 12.91 -21.98 -0.41
N GLY A 52 11.85 -22.44 -1.06
CA GLY A 52 11.74 -22.37 -2.53
C GLY A 52 11.47 -20.96 -3.08
N ARG A 53 10.71 -20.13 -2.35
CA ARG A 53 10.35 -18.76 -2.74
C ARG A 53 10.15 -17.85 -1.52
N VAL A 54 10.52 -16.59 -1.67
CA VAL A 54 10.28 -15.52 -0.70
C VAL A 54 9.47 -14.42 -1.38
N PHE A 55 8.37 -14.02 -0.78
CA PHE A 55 7.57 -12.87 -1.19
C PHE A 55 7.58 -11.85 -0.05
N ILE A 56 7.85 -10.59 -0.38
CA ILE A 56 8.03 -9.51 0.61
C ILE A 56 7.11 -8.37 0.22
N THR A 57 6.32 -7.88 1.17
CA THR A 57 5.40 -6.76 1.01
C THR A 57 5.72 -5.66 2.01
N GLY A 58 5.49 -4.42 1.60
CA GLY A 58 5.80 -3.20 2.35
C GLY A 58 5.47 -1.97 1.52
N VAL A 59 5.62 -0.77 2.12
CA VAL A 59 5.24 0.50 1.49
C VAL A 59 6.44 1.24 0.91
N SER A 60 7.57 1.21 1.62
CA SER A 60 8.77 1.99 1.39
C SER A 60 9.97 1.08 1.07
N PRO A 61 10.85 1.47 0.12
CA PRO A 61 12.08 0.74 -0.19
C PRO A 61 13.23 1.04 0.79
N VAL A 62 13.04 1.94 1.76
CA VAL A 62 14.12 2.49 2.60
C VAL A 62 14.90 1.40 3.35
N ALA A 63 14.18 0.55 4.08
CA ALA A 63 14.79 -0.53 4.84
C ALA A 63 15.60 -1.50 3.94
N MET A 64 15.07 -1.84 2.76
CA MET A 64 15.75 -2.75 1.84
C MET A 64 16.96 -2.10 1.16
N SER A 65 16.88 -0.80 0.92
CA SER A 65 17.98 -0.01 0.36
C SER A 65 19.15 0.04 1.33
N ASP A 66 18.90 0.30 2.61
CA ASP A 66 19.95 0.36 3.64
C ASP A 66 20.51 -1.02 4.02
N LEU A 67 19.75 -2.09 3.75
CA LEU A 67 20.19 -3.48 3.87
C LEU A 67 21.15 -3.94 2.76
N THR A 68 21.58 -3.07 1.83
CA THR A 68 22.41 -3.29 0.61
C THR A 68 23.08 -4.67 0.40
N SER A 69 23.85 -5.19 1.37
CA SER A 69 24.59 -6.46 1.27
C SER A 69 23.86 -7.69 1.84
N ALA A 70 22.88 -7.51 2.71
CA ALA A 70 22.19 -8.59 3.41
C ALA A 70 21.18 -9.32 2.54
N TYR A 71 20.48 -8.59 1.64
CA TYR A 71 19.40 -9.15 0.84
C TYR A 71 19.38 -8.66 -0.62
N ASN A 72 20.55 -8.61 -1.26
CA ASN A 72 20.69 -8.20 -2.67
C ASN A 72 20.10 -9.18 -3.71
N VAL A 73 19.39 -10.22 -3.28
CA VAL A 73 18.73 -11.21 -4.15
C VAL A 73 17.26 -10.87 -4.43
N ALA A 74 16.72 -9.87 -3.73
CA ALA A 74 15.36 -9.42 -3.95
C ALA A 74 15.20 -8.78 -5.34
N ARG A 75 14.07 -9.07 -5.98
CA ARG A 75 13.64 -8.43 -7.23
C ARG A 75 12.40 -7.59 -6.94
N ASN A 76 12.51 -6.29 -7.24
CA ASN A 76 11.39 -5.37 -7.17
C ASN A 76 10.41 -5.61 -8.33
N ILE A 77 9.12 -5.75 -8.01
CA ILE A 77 8.05 -5.99 -9.00
C ILE A 77 6.89 -5.00 -8.87
N TYR A 78 6.98 -4.00 -8.00
CA TYR A 78 5.86 -3.13 -7.63
C TYR A 78 5.31 -2.27 -8.79
N LEU A 79 6.10 -1.99 -9.85
CA LEU A 79 5.62 -1.29 -11.08
C LEU A 79 5.42 -2.21 -12.30
N ASP A 80 5.61 -3.52 -12.14
CA ASP A 80 5.47 -4.51 -13.22
C ASP A 80 3.97 -4.67 -13.55
N ASP A 81 3.62 -4.42 -14.81
CA ASP A 81 2.24 -4.37 -15.30
C ASP A 81 1.47 -5.66 -15.06
N ARG A 82 2.15 -6.81 -15.09
CA ARG A 82 1.58 -8.13 -14.82
C ARG A 82 1.00 -8.24 -13.41
N PHE A 83 1.45 -7.39 -12.47
CA PHE A 83 1.02 -7.38 -11.08
C PHE A 83 0.16 -6.16 -10.74
N ASN A 84 -0.26 -5.34 -11.71
CA ASN A 84 -1.05 -4.14 -11.43
C ASN A 84 -2.36 -4.43 -10.69
N THR A 85 -2.95 -5.60 -10.93
CA THR A 85 -4.20 -6.00 -10.29
C THR A 85 -3.99 -6.89 -9.06
N LEU A 86 -2.76 -7.03 -8.57
CA LEU A 86 -2.46 -7.95 -7.46
C LEU A 86 -3.07 -7.47 -6.13
N CYS A 87 -3.10 -6.16 -5.92
CA CYS A 87 -3.45 -5.55 -4.63
C CYS A 87 -4.85 -4.91 -4.61
N GLY A 88 -5.76 -5.36 -5.49
CA GLY A 88 -7.07 -4.74 -5.64
C GLY A 88 -8.05 -5.58 -6.44
N PHE A 89 -9.34 -5.24 -6.35
CA PHE A 89 -10.38 -5.87 -7.17
C PHE A 89 -10.55 -5.14 -8.49
N ARG A 90 -10.92 -5.89 -9.53
CA ARG A 90 -11.36 -5.34 -10.82
C ARG A 90 -12.84 -5.00 -10.77
N GLU A 91 -13.26 -4.07 -11.63
CA GLU A 91 -14.67 -3.69 -11.75
C GLU A 91 -15.60 -4.88 -12.04
N ALA A 92 -15.16 -5.82 -12.89
CA ALA A 92 -15.92 -7.04 -13.17
C ALA A 92 -16.08 -7.95 -11.93
N GLU A 93 -15.09 -7.98 -11.04
CA GLU A 93 -15.17 -8.73 -9.78
C GLU A 93 -16.13 -8.04 -8.81
N ILE A 94 -16.07 -6.72 -8.71
CA ILE A 94 -17.03 -5.90 -7.94
C ILE A 94 -18.45 -6.12 -8.45
N ALA A 95 -18.69 -5.97 -9.76
CA ALA A 95 -19.99 -6.18 -10.38
C ALA A 95 -20.54 -7.59 -10.16
N GLY A 96 -19.67 -8.62 -10.24
CA GLY A 96 -20.05 -10.00 -9.96
C GLY A 96 -20.48 -10.22 -8.51
N MET A 97 -19.76 -9.60 -7.55
CA MET A 97 -20.08 -9.69 -6.13
C MET A 97 -21.37 -8.93 -5.78
N THR A 98 -21.54 -7.69 -6.27
CA THR A 98 -22.77 -6.90 -6.03
C THR A 98 -23.99 -7.54 -6.66
N ALA A 99 -23.88 -8.09 -7.87
CA ALA A 99 -24.98 -8.82 -8.53
C ALA A 99 -25.35 -10.10 -7.77
N THR A 100 -24.37 -10.77 -7.16
CA THR A 100 -24.64 -11.96 -6.33
C THR A 100 -25.39 -11.57 -5.07
N ILE A 101 -24.92 -10.55 -4.35
CA ILE A 101 -25.58 -10.02 -3.15
C ILE A 101 -27.01 -9.57 -3.46
N ALA A 102 -27.20 -8.81 -4.55
CA ALA A 102 -28.53 -8.32 -4.94
C ALA A 102 -29.52 -9.46 -5.19
N ARG A 103 -29.09 -10.55 -5.84
CA ARG A 103 -29.93 -11.74 -6.04
C ARG A 103 -30.29 -12.43 -4.72
N GLU A 104 -29.33 -12.60 -3.83
CA GLU A 104 -29.54 -13.23 -2.51
C GLU A 104 -30.52 -12.40 -1.65
N CYS A 105 -30.40 -11.08 -1.70
CA CYS A 105 -31.28 -10.12 -1.06
C CYS A 105 -32.60 -9.85 -1.81
N GLN A 106 -32.83 -10.48 -2.97
CA GLN A 106 -34.02 -10.27 -3.83
C GLN A 106 -34.22 -8.80 -4.23
N LEU A 107 -33.13 -8.07 -4.44
CA LEU A 107 -33.13 -6.68 -4.90
C LEU A 107 -33.22 -6.61 -6.44
N PRO A 108 -33.79 -5.53 -6.99
CA PRO A 108 -33.70 -5.25 -8.42
C PRO A 108 -32.24 -5.10 -8.89
N GLU A 109 -31.96 -5.46 -10.15
CA GLU A 109 -30.63 -5.32 -10.77
C GLU A 109 -30.07 -3.90 -10.67
N ALA A 110 -30.94 -2.88 -10.78
CA ALA A 110 -30.57 -1.47 -10.60
C ALA A 110 -29.89 -1.17 -9.26
N ARG A 111 -30.17 -1.95 -8.19
CA ARG A 111 -29.48 -1.79 -6.89
C ARG A 111 -28.05 -2.32 -6.92
N ALA A 112 -27.78 -3.36 -7.71
CA ALA A 112 -26.42 -3.83 -7.92
C ALA A 112 -25.62 -2.80 -8.74
N GLU A 113 -26.22 -2.22 -9.77
CA GLU A 113 -25.60 -1.15 -10.58
C GLU A 113 -25.28 0.09 -9.74
N GLU A 114 -26.23 0.55 -8.93
CA GLU A 114 -26.03 1.67 -7.98
C GLU A 114 -24.88 1.39 -7.00
N ALA A 115 -24.79 0.16 -6.48
CA ALA A 115 -23.69 -0.25 -5.64
C ALA A 115 -22.34 -0.21 -6.37
N VAL A 116 -22.26 -0.69 -7.61
CA VAL A 116 -21.03 -0.60 -8.42
C VAL A 116 -20.64 0.86 -8.65
N ASP A 117 -21.60 1.75 -8.94
CA ASP A 117 -21.35 3.17 -9.18
C ASP A 117 -20.80 3.89 -7.94
N MET A 118 -21.38 3.60 -6.76
CA MET A 118 -20.85 4.09 -5.48
C MET A 118 -19.42 3.58 -5.25
N MET A 119 -19.20 2.28 -5.39
CA MET A 119 -17.87 1.70 -5.21
C MET A 119 -16.85 2.26 -6.20
N ARG A 120 -17.27 2.54 -7.45
CA ARG A 120 -16.40 3.15 -8.47
C ARG A 120 -15.98 4.56 -8.06
N THR A 121 -16.90 5.33 -7.49
CA THR A 121 -16.64 6.70 -7.07
C THR A 121 -15.71 6.78 -5.86
N PHE A 122 -15.94 5.93 -4.86
CA PHE A 122 -15.25 6.06 -3.57
C PHE A 122 -14.02 5.15 -3.43
N TYR A 123 -13.98 4.00 -4.12
CA TYR A 123 -12.99 2.93 -3.82
C TYR A 123 -12.08 2.58 -4.98
N ASN A 124 -12.41 2.99 -6.21
CA ASN A 124 -11.55 2.81 -7.37
C ASN A 124 -10.52 3.95 -7.49
N GLY A 125 -9.52 3.78 -8.37
CA GLY A 125 -8.54 4.82 -8.69
C GLY A 125 -7.09 4.40 -8.46
N TYR A 126 -6.85 3.23 -7.86
CA TYR A 126 -5.49 2.76 -7.59
C TYR A 126 -4.87 2.15 -8.83
N ARG A 127 -3.62 2.53 -9.11
CA ARG A 127 -2.84 2.03 -10.23
C ARG A 127 -1.38 1.89 -9.80
N PHE A 128 -0.83 0.70 -10.03
CA PHE A 128 0.54 0.37 -9.61
C PHE A 128 1.53 0.32 -10.78
N SER A 129 1.07 0.27 -12.03
CA SER A 129 1.94 0.38 -13.20
C SER A 129 1.59 1.56 -14.09
N ARG A 130 2.62 2.24 -14.61
CA ARG A 130 2.48 3.36 -15.56
C ARG A 130 2.09 2.90 -16.97
N ARG A 131 2.21 1.60 -17.25
CA ARG A 131 2.01 1.01 -18.59
C ARG A 131 0.60 0.49 -18.83
N VAL A 132 -0.26 0.58 -17.82
CA VAL A 132 -1.64 0.10 -17.87
C VAL A 132 -2.58 1.23 -17.50
N GLU A 133 -3.77 1.23 -18.11
CA GLU A 133 -4.84 2.16 -17.75
C GLU A 133 -5.76 1.58 -16.68
N GLY A 134 -5.80 0.26 -16.56
CA GLY A 134 -6.64 -0.45 -15.60
C GLY A 134 -6.36 -0.01 -14.16
N GLN A 135 -7.39 0.50 -13.50
CA GLN A 135 -7.39 0.80 -12.08
C GLN A 135 -7.95 -0.40 -11.30
N VAL A 136 -7.66 -0.43 -10.00
CA VAL A 136 -8.24 -1.39 -9.07
C VAL A 136 -8.88 -0.70 -7.88
N TYR A 137 -9.85 -1.40 -7.33
CA TYR A 137 -10.59 -1.01 -6.15
C TYR A 137 -9.77 -1.39 -4.91
N ASN A 138 -9.72 -0.48 -3.93
CA ASN A 138 -9.13 -0.75 -2.62
C ASN A 138 -9.82 -1.95 -1.95
N PRO A 139 -9.11 -3.06 -1.66
CA PRO A 139 -9.73 -4.25 -1.10
C PRO A 139 -10.46 -4.01 0.21
N THR A 140 -9.88 -3.22 1.12
CA THR A 140 -10.43 -3.01 2.45
C THR A 140 -11.74 -2.24 2.39
N LEU A 141 -11.77 -1.15 1.61
CA LEU A 141 -12.99 -0.36 1.41
C LEU A 141 -14.06 -1.14 0.62
N ALA A 142 -13.64 -1.93 -0.38
CA ALA A 142 -14.55 -2.77 -1.13
C ALA A 142 -15.21 -3.83 -0.24
N LEU A 143 -14.42 -4.51 0.60
CA LEU A 143 -14.93 -5.53 1.53
C LEU A 143 -15.83 -4.91 2.60
N TYR A 144 -15.49 -3.73 3.13
CA TYR A 144 -16.35 -2.98 4.05
C TYR A 144 -17.75 -2.74 3.45
N PHE A 145 -17.79 -2.24 2.20
CA PHE A 145 -19.06 -1.99 1.51
C PHE A 145 -19.83 -3.28 1.24
N LEU A 146 -19.16 -4.30 0.71
CA LEU A 146 -19.78 -5.58 0.36
C LEU A 146 -20.33 -6.30 1.58
N GLU A 147 -19.63 -6.24 2.73
CA GLU A 147 -20.10 -6.81 3.99
C GLU A 147 -21.40 -6.13 4.46
N ALA A 148 -21.43 -4.79 4.45
CA ALA A 148 -22.64 -4.03 4.80
C ALA A 148 -23.78 -4.33 3.83
N PHE A 149 -23.49 -4.37 2.52
CA PHE A 149 -24.49 -4.64 1.49
C PHE A 149 -25.09 -6.05 1.61
N ALA A 150 -24.24 -7.05 1.87
CA ALA A 150 -24.68 -8.43 2.07
C ALA A 150 -25.50 -8.61 3.36
N ARG A 151 -25.11 -7.94 4.45
CA ARG A 151 -25.76 -8.08 5.75
C ARG A 151 -27.10 -7.36 5.83
N GLU A 152 -27.20 -6.17 5.26
CA GLU A 152 -28.35 -5.27 5.45
C GLU A 152 -29.24 -5.16 4.21
N CYS A 153 -28.84 -5.78 3.09
CA CYS A 153 -29.49 -5.65 1.79
C CYS A 153 -29.65 -4.18 1.35
N ARG A 154 -28.73 -3.33 1.81
CA ARG A 154 -28.59 -1.90 1.48
C ARG A 154 -27.12 -1.52 1.62
N HIS A 155 -26.63 -0.61 0.78
CA HIS A 155 -25.27 -0.11 0.90
C HIS A 155 -25.08 0.65 2.23
N PRO A 156 -23.83 0.81 2.74
CA PRO A 156 -23.59 1.60 3.94
C PRO A 156 -24.02 3.06 3.75
N ASP A 157 -24.49 3.67 4.83
CA ASP A 157 -24.87 5.11 4.86
C ASP A 157 -23.61 6.00 4.77
N GLU A 158 -22.51 5.56 5.40
CA GLU A 158 -21.19 6.19 5.32
C GLU A 158 -20.31 5.40 4.34
N PRO A 159 -19.81 6.00 3.25
CA PRO A 159 -19.01 5.29 2.28
C PRO A 159 -17.59 4.98 2.80
N LEU A 160 -17.09 5.67 3.81
CA LEU A 160 -15.72 5.49 4.31
C LEU A 160 -15.74 4.98 5.75
N ASP A 161 -15.06 3.86 6.01
CA ASP A 161 -14.80 3.42 7.38
C ASP A 161 -13.85 4.42 8.05
N SER A 162 -14.28 4.98 9.18
CA SER A 162 -13.45 5.86 10.02
C SER A 162 -12.14 5.22 10.49
N ASN A 163 -12.05 3.89 10.55
CA ASN A 163 -10.82 3.16 10.86
C ASN A 163 -9.79 3.23 9.70
N LEU A 164 -10.26 3.53 8.49
CA LEU A 164 -9.43 3.74 7.30
C LEU A 164 -9.21 5.22 7.01
N ALA A 165 -9.64 6.10 7.92
CA ALA A 165 -9.41 7.52 7.81
C ALA A 165 -7.90 7.81 7.78
N MET A 166 -7.55 8.83 7.00
CA MET A 166 -6.18 9.27 6.82
C MET A 166 -5.52 9.62 8.17
N ASP A 167 -4.37 9.02 8.43
CA ASP A 167 -3.58 9.27 9.63
C ASP A 167 -3.09 10.73 9.67
N ARG A 168 -3.58 11.50 10.64
CA ARG A 168 -3.19 12.89 10.85
C ARG A 168 -1.69 13.05 11.12
N GLY A 169 -1.05 12.07 11.75
CA GLY A 169 0.39 12.02 11.98
C GLY A 169 1.16 11.97 10.66
N LYS A 170 0.73 11.12 9.72
CA LYS A 170 1.31 11.04 8.37
C LYS A 170 1.13 12.34 7.60
N MET A 171 -0.03 12.98 7.70
CA MET A 171 -0.25 14.30 7.08
C MET A 171 0.66 15.38 7.66
N HIS A 172 0.82 15.41 8.98
CA HIS A 172 1.75 16.34 9.63
C HIS A 172 3.20 16.07 9.22
N TYR A 173 3.58 14.81 9.06
CA TYR A 173 4.90 14.42 8.57
C TYR A 173 5.12 14.92 7.14
N ILE A 174 4.22 14.59 6.20
CA ILE A 174 4.30 15.04 4.80
C ILE A 174 4.35 16.57 4.73
N ALA A 175 3.49 17.28 5.48
CA ALA A 175 3.45 18.74 5.52
C ALA A 175 4.73 19.41 6.08
N ARG A 176 5.66 18.64 6.68
CA ARG A 176 6.96 19.12 7.16
C ARG A 176 8.11 18.81 6.18
N LEU A 177 7.88 17.98 5.17
CA LEU A 177 8.87 17.72 4.13
C LEU A 177 8.99 18.92 3.17
N PRO A 178 10.13 19.08 2.50
CA PRO A 178 10.27 20.06 1.41
C PRO A 178 9.13 19.89 0.39
N LEU A 179 8.46 20.99 0.03
CA LEU A 179 7.29 21.03 -0.88
C LEU A 179 6.07 20.22 -0.42
N GLY A 180 6.09 19.59 0.76
CA GLY A 180 5.03 18.67 1.17
C GLY A 180 3.69 19.34 1.41
N ARG A 181 3.67 20.62 1.84
CA ARG A 181 2.42 21.40 1.93
C ARG A 181 1.84 21.70 0.55
N GLU A 182 2.68 22.06 -0.41
CA GLU A 182 2.27 22.35 -1.79
C GLU A 182 1.64 21.11 -2.42
N VAL A 183 2.30 19.95 -2.28
CA VAL A 183 1.75 18.66 -2.72
C VAL A 183 0.39 18.37 -2.06
N ILE A 184 0.23 18.61 -0.75
CA ILE A 184 -1.07 18.41 -0.10
C ILE A 184 -2.14 19.35 -0.67
N PHE A 185 -1.83 20.62 -0.90
CA PHE A 185 -2.79 21.58 -1.46
C PHE A 185 -3.13 21.27 -2.92
N GLU A 186 -2.16 20.88 -3.73
CA GLU A 186 -2.38 20.42 -5.10
C GLU A 186 -3.25 19.16 -5.14
N ALA A 187 -3.04 18.20 -4.22
CA ALA A 187 -3.87 17.00 -4.13
C ALA A 187 -5.36 17.32 -3.84
N LEU A 188 -5.60 18.42 -3.15
CA LEU A 188 -6.94 18.89 -2.78
C LEU A 188 -7.54 19.85 -3.82
N ALA A 189 -6.76 20.30 -4.80
CA ALA A 189 -7.26 21.17 -5.85
C ALA A 189 -7.96 20.32 -6.92
N ASP A 190 -9.24 20.58 -7.17
CA ASP A 190 -10.10 19.85 -8.11
C ASP A 190 -9.65 19.89 -9.60
N SER A 191 -8.54 20.55 -9.92
CA SER A 191 -8.17 20.91 -11.28
C SER A 191 -7.07 20.06 -11.93
N GLU A 192 -6.11 19.48 -11.19
CA GLU A 192 -5.06 18.65 -11.79
C GLU A 192 -4.58 17.52 -10.88
N SER A 193 -4.46 16.32 -11.44
CA SER A 193 -3.78 15.21 -10.75
C SER A 193 -2.29 15.52 -10.58
N ILE A 194 -1.76 15.44 -9.36
CA ILE A 194 -0.33 15.59 -9.10
C ILE A 194 0.47 14.65 -10.01
N SER A 195 1.37 15.22 -10.81
CA SER A 195 2.20 14.45 -11.74
C SER A 195 3.62 14.28 -11.20
N VAL A 196 3.97 13.06 -10.81
CA VAL A 196 5.33 12.70 -10.38
C VAL A 196 6.07 12.05 -11.55
N LEU A 197 6.93 12.83 -12.22
CA LEU A 197 7.69 12.39 -13.40
C LEU A 197 8.50 11.11 -13.13
N ARG A 198 9.16 11.02 -11.97
CA ARG A 198 9.97 9.85 -11.58
C ARG A 198 9.85 9.57 -10.09
N ILE A 199 9.52 8.33 -9.76
CA ILE A 199 9.56 7.82 -8.39
C ILE A 199 10.98 7.30 -8.15
N ALA A 200 11.58 7.66 -7.00
CA ALA A 200 12.86 7.11 -6.60
C ALA A 200 12.71 5.60 -6.31
N ASP A 201 13.56 4.79 -6.93
CA ASP A 201 13.50 3.32 -6.86
C ASP A 201 14.39 2.75 -5.74
N ARG A 202 15.43 3.50 -5.34
CA ARG A 202 16.33 3.18 -4.23
C ARG A 202 16.75 4.48 -3.53
N PHE A 203 16.43 4.58 -2.24
CA PHE A 203 16.87 5.66 -1.37
C PHE A 203 16.89 5.15 0.07
N GLY A 204 17.89 5.56 0.83
CA GLY A 204 18.07 5.21 2.24
C GLY A 204 17.51 6.28 3.18
N VAL A 205 17.70 6.10 4.48
CA VAL A 205 17.33 7.12 5.47
C VAL A 205 18.14 8.42 5.28
N GLU A 206 19.42 8.33 4.88
CA GLU A 206 20.26 9.51 4.67
C GLU A 206 19.71 10.40 3.54
N ASP A 207 19.21 9.80 2.45
CA ASP A 207 18.60 10.50 1.31
C ASP A 207 17.27 11.20 1.68
N MET A 208 16.63 10.82 2.80
CA MET A 208 15.41 11.45 3.29
C MET A 208 15.68 12.59 4.28
N LEU A 209 16.86 12.61 4.90
CA LEU A 209 17.26 13.61 5.89
C LEU A 209 17.98 14.82 5.27
N HIS A 210 18.54 14.65 4.08
CA HIS A 210 19.41 15.62 3.40
C HIS A 210 18.96 15.87 1.96
#